data_AF-A0A6I1H326-F1
#
_entry.id   AF-A0A6I1H326-F1
#
_cell.length_a   1.000
_cell.length_b   1.000
_cell.length_c   1.000
_cell.angle_alpha   90.00
_cell.angle_beta   90.00
_cell.angle_gamma   90.00
#
_symmetry.space_group_name_H-M   'P 1'
#
loop_
_entity.id
_entity.type
_entity.pdbx_description
1 polymer ?
#
loop_
_entity_poly.entity_id
_entity_poly.type
_entity_poly.pdbx_seq_one_letter_code
_entity_poly.pdbx_strand_id
1 'polypeptide(L)'
;APDAALGRCLGTQAINVLMGRMQNAIIARGYVTTRVLAEPQDLSRGTLALTLIPGRIRQIGFAPGTHPRATWWNAVPARPGDLL
;
A
#
# COMPACT_ATOMS: atom_id res chain seq x y z
N ALA A 1 -7.33 -19.58 9.25
CA ALA A 1 -5.94 -19.69 8.78
C ALA A 1 -5.03 -19.94 9.98
N PRO A 2 -3.99 -20.78 9.88
CA PRO A 2 -3.17 -21.21 11.02
C PRO A 2 -2.42 -20.07 11.75
N ASP A 3 -2.46 -18.85 11.20
CA ASP A 3 -1.71 -17.69 11.69
C ASP A 3 -2.61 -16.44 11.79
N ALA A 4 -3.76 -16.60 12.45
CA ALA A 4 -4.69 -15.52 12.73
C ALA A 4 -4.18 -14.64 13.88
N ALA A 5 -4.19 -13.32 13.67
CA ALA A 5 -3.76 -12.31 14.65
C ALA A 5 -4.85 -11.93 15.66
N LEU A 6 -6.13 -12.13 15.32
CA LEU A 6 -7.25 -11.83 16.19
C LEU A 6 -7.30 -12.77 17.40
N GLY A 7 -7.64 -12.22 18.57
CA GLY A 7 -7.76 -12.99 19.82
C GLY A 7 -6.43 -13.50 20.38
N ARG A 8 -5.29 -12.95 19.93
CA ARG A 8 -3.94 -13.32 20.38
C ARG A 8 -3.26 -12.13 21.05
N CYS A 9 -2.40 -12.39 22.03
CA CYS A 9 -1.48 -11.39 22.54
C CYS A 9 -0.37 -11.13 21.50
N LEU A 10 -0.31 -9.91 20.97
CA LEU A 10 0.69 -9.50 20.00
C LEU A 10 1.68 -8.53 20.64
N GLY A 11 2.93 -8.95 20.77
CA GLY A 11 4.03 -8.03 21.06
C GLY A 11 4.43 -7.21 19.83
N THR A 12 5.33 -6.25 20.00
CA THR A 12 5.83 -5.37 18.92
C THR A 12 6.35 -6.14 17.71
N GLN A 13 7.09 -7.24 17.92
CA GLN A 13 7.58 -8.09 16.84
C GLN A 13 6.44 -8.74 16.04
N ALA A 14 5.42 -9.27 16.73
CA ALA A 14 4.28 -9.89 16.10
C ALA A 14 3.44 -8.88 15.31
N ILE A 15 3.31 -7.64 15.82
CA ILE A 15 2.67 -6.52 15.11
C ILE A 15 3.44 -6.20 13.81
N ASN A 16 4.77 -6.12 13.87
CA ASN A 16 5.58 -5.86 12.67
C ASN A 16 5.43 -6.96 11.61
N VAL A 17 5.36 -8.23 12.03
CA VAL A 17 5.09 -9.36 11.12
C VAL A 17 3.70 -9.25 10.50
N LEU A 18 2.68 -8.92 11.30
CA LEU A 18 1.32 -8.69 10.80
C LEU A 18 1.27 -7.57 9.76
N MET A 19 1.89 -6.43 10.06
CA MET A 19 1.97 -5.29 9.14
C MET A 19 2.67 -5.68 7.84
N GLY A 20 3.80 -6.40 7.91
CA GLY A 20 4.52 -6.90 6.73
C GLY A 20 3.68 -7.84 5.87
N ARG A 21 2.87 -8.72 6.49
CA ARG A 21 1.95 -9.60 5.77
C ARG A 21 0.81 -8.84 5.10
N MET A 22 0.22 -7.87 5.79
CA MET A 22 -0.81 -7.00 5.21
C MET A 22 -0.25 -6.24 4.01
N GLN A 23 0.94 -5.65 4.17
CA GLN A 23 1.67 -4.97 3.09
C GLN A 23 1.89 -5.89 1.88
N ASN A 24 2.40 -7.10 2.09
CA ASN A 24 2.60 -8.06 1.00
C ASN A 24 1.30 -8.50 0.33
N ALA A 25 0.22 -8.66 1.10
CA ALA A 25 -1.10 -8.99 0.56
C ALA A 25 -1.70 -7.84 -0.28
N ILE A 26 -1.36 -6.60 0.03
CA ILE A 26 -1.74 -5.42 -0.76
C ILE A 26 -0.90 -5.36 -2.05
N ILE A 27 0.40 -5.58 -1.95
CA ILE A 27 1.33 -5.67 -3.09
C ILE A 27 0.89 -6.77 -4.07
N ALA A 28 0.50 -7.94 -3.57
CA ALA A 28 0.01 -9.05 -4.39
C ALA A 28 -1.27 -8.71 -5.19
N ARG A 29 -1.99 -7.66 -4.81
CA ARG A 29 -3.17 -7.14 -5.53
C ARG A 29 -2.82 -6.03 -6.53
N GLY A 30 -1.54 -5.67 -6.67
CA GLY A 30 -1.05 -4.66 -7.62
C GLY A 30 -0.72 -3.30 -7.01
N TYR A 31 -1.12 -3.01 -5.77
CA TYR A 31 -0.96 -1.69 -5.14
C TYR A 31 0.43 -1.49 -4.51
N VAL A 32 1.47 -1.51 -5.34
CA VAL A 32 2.88 -1.56 -4.89
C VAL A 32 3.36 -0.31 -4.15
N THR A 33 2.71 0.83 -4.36
CA THR A 33 3.07 2.10 -3.70
C THR A 33 2.28 2.40 -2.43
N THR A 34 1.38 1.51 -2.05
CA THR A 34 0.59 1.63 -0.82
C THR A 34 1.44 1.28 0.40
N ARG A 35 1.18 1.90 1.55
CA ARG A 35 1.90 1.63 2.82
C ARG A 35 0.92 1.35 3.96
N VAL A 36 1.21 0.35 4.78
CA VAL A 36 0.54 0.09 6.07
C VAL A 36 1.41 0.64 7.19
N LEU A 37 0.85 1.53 8.01
CA LEU A 37 1.55 2.17 9.14
C LEU A 37 0.79 1.94 10.44
N ALA A 38 1.51 2.03 11.56
CA ALA A 38 0.96 2.10 12.90
C ALA A 38 1.46 3.40 13.54
N GLU A 39 0.53 4.26 13.93
CA GLU A 39 0.86 5.45 14.72
C GLU A 39 1.01 5.07 16.20
N PRO A 40 1.76 5.87 17.00
CA PRO A 40 1.81 5.70 18.44
C PRO A 40 0.40 5.68 19.03
N GLN A 41 0.05 4.60 19.72
CA GLN A 41 -1.30 4.39 20.24
C GLN A 41 -1.24 3.59 21.55
N ASP A 42 -2.24 3.80 22.41
CA ASP A 42 -2.42 3.00 23.61
C ASP A 42 -3.17 1.70 23.27
N LEU A 43 -2.49 0.57 23.45
CA LEU A 43 -3.03 -0.77 23.19
C LEU A 43 -3.71 -1.40 24.42
N SER A 44 -3.81 -0.70 25.55
CA SER A 44 -4.46 -1.19 26.78
C SER A 44 -5.91 -1.63 26.58
N ARG A 45 -6.59 -1.01 25.60
CA ARG A 45 -7.97 -1.33 25.20
C ARG A 45 -8.08 -2.54 24.26
N GLY A 46 -6.97 -3.18 23.91
CA GLY A 46 -6.93 -4.35 23.04
C GLY A 46 -7.24 -4.07 21.57
N THR A 47 -7.21 -2.81 21.14
CA THR A 47 -7.46 -2.41 19.75
C THR A 47 -6.17 -1.92 19.13
N LEU A 48 -5.76 -2.56 18.03
CA LEU A 48 -4.65 -2.13 17.19
C LEU A 48 -5.21 -1.46 15.93
N ALA A 49 -5.07 -0.14 15.84
CA ALA A 49 -5.42 0.64 14.66
C ALA A 49 -4.22 0.74 13.71
N LEU A 50 -4.44 0.40 12.43
CA LEU A 50 -3.45 0.52 11.37
C LEU A 50 -3.97 1.48 10.30
N THR A 51 -3.09 2.34 9.81
CA THR A 51 -3.39 3.32 8.77
C THR A 51 -2.91 2.80 7.42
N LEU A 52 -3.81 2.75 6.45
CA LEU A 52 -3.48 2.43 5.06
C LEU A 52 -3.32 3.71 4.25
N ILE A 53 -2.12 3.97 3.74
CA ILE A 53 -1.82 5.12 2.89
C ILE A 53 -1.68 4.63 1.44
N PRO A 54 -2.69 4.85 0.58
CA PRO A 54 -2.60 4.48 -0.82
C PRO A 54 -1.65 5.39 -1.58
N GLY A 55 -0.85 4.81 -2.48
CA GLY A 55 -0.13 5.57 -3.48
C GLY A 55 -1.05 5.96 -4.64
N ARG A 56 -0.78 7.12 -5.23
CA ARG A 56 -1.55 7.66 -6.36
C ARG A 56 -0.63 8.17 -7.46
N ILE A 57 -1.10 8.06 -8.69
CA ILE A 57 -0.41 8.59 -9.86
C ILE A 57 -0.38 10.12 -9.76
N ARG A 58 0.82 10.72 -9.67
CA ARG A 58 0.95 12.18 -9.72
C ARG A 58 0.88 12.71 -11.16
N GLN A 59 1.63 12.08 -12.06
CA GLN A 59 1.75 12.48 -13.46
C GLN A 59 2.15 11.28 -14.30
N ILE A 60 1.66 11.24 -15.53
CA ILE A 60 2.09 10.30 -16.57
C ILE A 60 2.78 11.13 -17.65
N GLY A 61 3.97 10.70 -18.08
CA GLY A 61 4.78 11.46 -19.03
C GLY A 61 5.80 10.59 -19.73
N PHE A 62 6.29 11.09 -20.86
CA PHE A 62 7.32 10.43 -21.65
C PHE A 62 8.72 10.81 -21.18
N ALA A 63 9.68 9.91 -21.41
CA ALA A 63 11.08 10.20 -21.20
C ALA A 63 11.60 11.25 -22.20
N PRO A 64 12.65 12.01 -21.86
CA PRO A 64 13.28 12.95 -22.78
C PRO A 64 13.70 12.26 -24.10
N GLY A 65 13.53 12.95 -25.23
CA GLY A 65 13.85 12.42 -26.56
C GLY A 65 12.76 11.54 -27.20
N THR A 66 11.62 11.35 -26.53
CA THR A 66 10.47 10.65 -27.12
C THR A 66 9.91 11.43 -28.31
N HIS A 67 9.55 10.70 -29.38
CA HIS A 67 9.00 11.29 -30.61
C HIS A 67 7.72 12.12 -30.31
N PRO A 68 7.54 13.33 -30.89
CA PRO A 68 6.42 14.23 -30.55
C PRO A 68 5.02 13.66 -30.82
N ARG A 69 4.90 12.73 -31.77
CA ARG A 69 3.65 12.01 -32.08
C ARG A 69 3.33 10.85 -31.13
N ALA A 70 4.12 10.61 -30.08
CA ALA A 70 3.83 9.58 -29.11
C ALA A 70 2.60 9.94 -28.26
N THR A 71 1.75 8.94 -27.98
CA THR A 71 0.50 9.10 -27.24
C THR A 71 0.43 8.07 -26.12
N TRP A 72 0.24 8.48 -24.88
CA TRP A 72 0.20 7.55 -23.74
C TRP A 72 -1.22 7.11 -23.37
N TRP A 73 -2.24 7.89 -23.76
CA TRP A 73 -3.63 7.70 -23.32
C TRP A 73 -4.25 6.37 -23.76
N ASN A 74 -3.70 5.72 -24.78
CA ASN A 74 -4.11 4.41 -25.29
C ASN A 74 -3.15 3.27 -24.88
N ALA A 75 -2.01 3.60 -24.27
CA ALA A 75 -1.01 2.63 -23.79
C ALA A 75 -1.14 2.40 -22.27
N VAL A 76 -1.51 3.43 -21.53
CA VAL A 76 -1.66 3.41 -20.07
C VAL A 76 -3.12 3.76 -19.74
N PRO A 77 -3.95 2.77 -19.39
CA PRO A 77 -5.36 3.00 -19.07
C PRO A 77 -5.54 3.53 -17.63
N ALA A 78 -4.77 4.55 -17.26
CA ALA A 78 -4.81 5.20 -15.95
C ALA A 78 -4.57 6.71 -16.10
N ARG A 79 -4.93 7.49 -15.08
CA ARG A 79 -4.84 8.95 -15.08
C ARG A 79 -4.23 9.47 -13.78
N PRO A 80 -3.66 10.69 -13.77
CA PRO A 80 -3.30 11.37 -12.54
C PRO A 80 -4.46 11.37 -11.53
N GLY A 81 -4.16 10.99 -10.29
CA GLY A 81 -5.14 10.84 -9.20
C GLY A 81 -5.60 9.40 -8.96
N ASP A 82 -5.48 8.51 -9.96
CA ASP A 82 -5.83 7.10 -9.80
C ASP A 82 -4.89 6.41 -8.80
N LEU A 83 -5.39 5.32 -8.20
CA LEU A 83 -4.58 4.43 -7.39
C LEU A 83 -3.52 3.76 -8.26
N LEU A 84 -2.30 3.68 -7.73
CA LEU A 84 -1.19 2.99 -8.37
C LEU A 84 -0.88 1.65 -7.68
#